data_AF-A0A533S9C6-F1
#
_entry.id   AF-A0A533S9C6-F1
#
_cell.length_a   1.000
_cell.length_b   1.000
_cell.length_c   1.000
_cell.angle_alpha   90.00
_cell.angle_beta   90.00
_cell.angle_gamma   90.00
#
_symmetry.space_group_name_H-M   'P 1'
#
loop_
_entity.id
_entity.type
_entity.pdbx_description
1 polymer ?
#
loop_
_entity_poly.entity_id
_entity_poly.type
_entity_poly.pdbx_seq_one_letter_code
_entity_poly.pdbx_strand_id
1 'polypeptide(L)'
;TWRAEEDKYNRAWEDRWIRDEGYGKFISEAISGLLEKYNLTPKDFAKVAYPCLYIRAHADIGKRLGFEPGQIQDHLFTSMGHTGTAYPLMMLVAALEDAKPGDKILVASYGNGSDALFLEVTKEIEKARDRRGVKKHLESKKDLGSYEKYVTFREILDIDTGGRGEEIAGTQLSTLWRDRKTVLALCGSKCRRCGTPQYPFQQVCGNPKCGAVDEMDSYRFSDRRGTLFTYTGDILAFSPSPPAIYGMVNFEGGGRWMFDLNDCELDALQVGMPVEMSFRRKYHDMARGIHGYYWKATPVRA
;
A
#
# COMPACT_ATOMS: atom_id res chain seq x y z
N THR A 1 -18.37 2.28 15.13
CA THR A 1 -18.67 1.08 14.34
C THR A 1 -17.97 -0.11 14.97
N TRP A 2 -18.46 -1.32 14.75
CA TRP A 2 -17.80 -2.56 15.18
C TRP A 2 -18.03 -3.65 14.15
N ARG A 3 -17.29 -4.75 14.25
CA ARG A 3 -17.47 -5.94 13.39
C ARG A 3 -17.32 -7.17 14.27
N ALA A 4 -18.39 -7.94 14.42
CA ALA A 4 -18.33 -9.23 15.10
C ALA A 4 -17.54 -10.24 14.26
N GLU A 5 -17.19 -11.38 14.86
CA GLU A 5 -16.43 -12.43 14.19
C GLU A 5 -17.17 -12.97 12.95
N GLU A 6 -18.49 -13.13 13.04
CA GLU A 6 -19.32 -13.63 11.93
C GLU A 6 -19.75 -12.54 10.93
N ASP A 7 -19.43 -11.27 11.20
CA ASP A 7 -19.89 -10.16 10.37
C ASP A 7 -18.99 -9.98 9.13
N LYS A 8 -19.60 -10.14 7.94
CA LYS A 8 -18.94 -9.77 6.66
C LYS A 8 -18.74 -8.25 6.53
N TYR A 9 -19.64 -7.46 7.10
CA TYR A 9 -19.64 -5.99 7.00
C TYR A 9 -19.66 -5.32 8.38
N ASN A 10 -19.12 -4.10 8.46
CA ASN A 10 -19.15 -3.33 9.69
C ASN A 10 -20.59 -2.98 10.08
N ARG A 11 -20.87 -3.07 11.38
CA ARG A 11 -22.06 -2.51 11.99
C ARG A 11 -21.80 -1.07 12.39
N ALA A 12 -22.81 -0.24 12.19
CA ALA A 12 -22.83 1.16 12.60
C ALA A 12 -24.06 1.41 13.47
N TRP A 13 -23.91 2.33 14.41
CA TRP A 13 -25.04 2.92 15.14
C TRP A 13 -25.48 4.22 14.47
N GLU A 14 -26.33 5.00 15.14
CA GLU A 14 -26.78 6.31 14.66
C GLU A 14 -25.60 7.21 14.26
N ASP A 15 -25.64 7.73 13.03
CA ASP A 15 -24.59 8.59 12.47
C ASP A 15 -24.29 9.81 13.34
N ARG A 16 -25.33 10.43 13.91
CA ARG A 16 -25.17 11.59 14.79
C ARG A 16 -24.35 11.26 16.02
N TRP A 17 -24.63 10.12 16.67
CA TRP A 17 -23.88 9.68 17.84
C TRP A 17 -22.42 9.40 17.49
N ILE A 18 -22.16 8.71 16.37
CA ILE A 18 -20.80 8.44 15.88
C ILE A 18 -20.05 9.76 15.59
N ARG A 19 -20.73 10.73 14.98
CA ARG A 19 -20.15 12.02 14.63
C ARG A 19 -19.82 12.87 15.86
N ASP A 20 -20.79 13.04 16.75
CA ASP A 20 -20.71 14.01 17.85
C ASP A 20 -19.96 13.42 19.05
N GLU A 21 -20.40 12.26 19.56
CA GLU A 21 -19.81 11.58 20.73
C GLU A 21 -18.57 10.74 20.39
N GLY A 22 -18.47 10.31 19.13
CA GLY A 22 -17.29 9.61 18.63
C GLY A 22 -16.21 10.57 18.16
N TYR A 23 -16.21 10.88 16.86
CA TYR A 23 -15.16 11.69 16.23
C TYR A 23 -14.99 13.05 16.90
N GLY A 24 -16.09 13.79 17.08
CA GLY A 24 -16.07 15.15 17.61
C GLY A 24 -15.44 15.24 18.98
N LYS A 25 -15.92 14.44 19.93
CA LYS A 25 -15.43 14.42 21.31
C LYS A 25 -13.99 13.93 21.43
N PHE A 26 -13.71 12.70 21.00
CA PHE A 26 -12.41 12.08 21.26
C PHE A 26 -11.25 12.79 20.56
N ILE A 27 -11.44 13.23 19.31
CA ILE A 27 -10.39 13.98 18.60
C ILE A 27 -10.15 15.33 19.28
N SER A 28 -11.22 16.02 19.70
CA SER A 28 -11.09 17.31 20.38
C SER A 28 -10.39 17.20 21.73
N GLU A 29 -10.69 16.16 22.51
CA GLU A 29 -10.03 15.88 23.79
C GLU A 29 -8.55 15.55 23.60
N ALA A 30 -8.21 14.68 22.63
CA ALA A 30 -6.83 14.30 22.37
C ALA A 30 -5.97 15.46 21.87
N ILE A 31 -6.51 16.27 20.95
CA ILE A 31 -5.81 17.46 20.44
C ILE A 31 -5.66 18.51 21.53
N SER A 32 -6.73 18.85 22.25
CA SER A 32 -6.67 19.84 23.34
C SER A 32 -5.70 19.40 24.43
N GLY A 33 -5.74 18.13 24.85
CA GLY A 33 -4.82 17.58 25.84
C GLY A 33 -3.36 17.63 25.38
N LEU A 34 -3.07 17.42 24.10
CA LEU A 34 -1.72 17.61 23.56
C LEU A 34 -1.28 19.08 23.59
N LEU A 35 -2.15 19.99 23.17
CA LEU A 35 -1.88 21.43 23.17
C LEU A 35 -1.58 21.93 24.60
N GLU A 36 -2.40 21.55 25.57
CA GLU A 36 -2.21 21.89 26.98
C GLU A 36 -0.90 21.31 27.53
N LYS A 37 -0.66 20.01 27.29
CA LYS A 37 0.53 19.30 27.81
C LYS A 37 1.84 19.93 27.36
N TYR A 38 1.90 20.44 26.13
CA TYR A 38 3.10 21.06 25.56
C TYR A 38 3.05 22.59 25.52
N ASN A 39 2.02 23.21 26.11
CA ASN A 39 1.80 24.65 26.09
C ASN A 39 1.87 25.24 24.67
N LEU A 40 1.20 24.58 23.73
CA LEU A 40 1.10 24.96 22.33
C LEU A 40 -0.30 25.50 22.02
N THR A 41 -0.40 26.25 20.93
CA THR A 41 -1.65 26.78 20.41
C THR A 41 -1.88 26.29 18.97
N PRO A 42 -3.12 26.33 18.45
CA PRO A 42 -3.39 26.00 17.06
C PRO A 42 -2.54 26.79 16.05
N LYS A 43 -2.15 28.03 16.40
CA LYS A 43 -1.32 28.91 15.56
C LYS A 43 0.13 28.41 15.38
N ASP A 44 0.59 27.52 16.24
CA ASP A 44 1.95 26.96 16.16
C ASP A 44 2.10 25.92 15.05
N PHE A 45 0.99 25.40 14.51
CA PHE A 45 1.00 24.30 13.55
C PHE A 45 0.84 24.78 12.10
N ALA A 46 1.65 24.27 11.19
CA ALA A 46 1.44 24.47 9.77
C ALA A 46 0.24 23.65 9.26
N LYS A 47 0.11 22.40 9.77
CA LYS A 47 -0.96 21.48 9.43
C LYS A 47 -1.47 20.68 10.62
N VAL A 48 -2.75 20.33 10.56
CA VAL A 48 -3.42 19.38 11.45
C VAL A 48 -4.16 18.33 10.61
N ALA A 49 -3.95 17.05 10.91
CA ALA A 49 -4.53 15.93 10.19
C ALA A 49 -5.25 14.98 11.15
N TYR A 50 -6.51 14.67 10.89
CA TYR A 50 -7.27 13.70 11.67
C TYR A 50 -8.39 13.09 10.83
N PRO A 51 -8.75 11.82 11.05
CA PRO A 51 -9.78 11.18 10.27
C PRO A 51 -11.17 11.66 10.71
N CYS A 52 -12.09 11.74 9.77
CA CYS A 52 -13.51 11.77 10.06
C CYS A 52 -14.26 11.00 8.98
N LEU A 53 -15.39 10.39 9.31
CA LEU A 53 -16.25 9.82 8.27
C LEU A 53 -17.04 10.91 7.53
N TYR A 54 -17.30 12.04 8.20
CA TYR A 54 -18.18 13.09 7.72
C TYR A 54 -17.39 14.35 7.37
N ILE A 55 -17.32 14.69 6.09
CA ILE A 55 -16.50 15.79 5.55
C ILE A 55 -16.79 17.13 6.23
N ARG A 56 -18.07 17.45 6.48
CA ARG A 56 -18.45 18.70 7.17
C ARG A 56 -18.00 18.70 8.62
N ALA A 57 -18.21 17.58 9.33
CA ALA A 57 -17.81 17.47 10.73
C ALA A 57 -16.30 17.57 10.91
N HIS A 58 -15.52 17.03 9.98
CA HIS A 58 -14.07 17.21 9.97
C HIS A 58 -13.67 18.69 9.97
N ALA A 59 -14.25 19.49 9.06
CA ALA A 59 -13.96 20.92 9.00
C ALA A 59 -14.43 21.65 10.27
N ASP A 60 -15.59 21.26 10.81
CA ASP A 60 -16.17 21.87 12.02
C ASP A 60 -15.32 21.58 13.28
N ILE A 61 -14.79 20.36 13.43
CA ILE A 61 -13.91 19.98 14.55
C ILE A 61 -12.67 20.88 14.58
N GLY A 62 -11.98 21.03 13.44
CA GLY A 62 -10.77 21.84 13.36
C GLY A 62 -11.03 23.31 13.66
N LYS A 63 -12.13 23.87 13.13
CA LYS A 63 -12.54 25.25 13.42
C LYS A 63 -12.87 25.45 14.89
N ARG A 64 -13.58 24.51 15.54
CA ARG A 64 -13.91 24.58 16.96
C ARG A 64 -12.67 24.54 17.86
N LEU A 65 -11.64 23.81 17.43
CA LEU A 65 -10.34 23.75 18.09
C LEU A 65 -9.45 24.98 17.81
N GLY A 66 -9.93 25.94 16.99
CA GLY A 66 -9.22 27.18 16.71
C GLY A 66 -8.20 27.10 15.57
N PHE A 67 -8.25 26.05 14.73
CA PHE A 67 -7.43 25.97 13.52
C PHE A 67 -8.09 26.73 12.36
N GLU A 68 -7.26 27.41 11.59
CA GLU A 68 -7.66 28.05 10.35
C GLU A 68 -7.93 27.00 9.25
N PRO A 69 -8.85 27.26 8.30
CA PRO A 69 -9.18 26.31 7.23
C PRO A 69 -7.97 25.80 6.43
N GLY A 70 -6.93 26.63 6.26
CA GLY A 70 -5.70 26.25 5.57
C GLY A 70 -4.78 25.31 6.36
N GLN A 71 -4.90 25.28 7.69
CA GLN A 71 -4.15 24.36 8.55
C GLN A 71 -4.77 22.96 8.55
N ILE A 72 -6.08 22.85 8.35
CA ILE A 72 -6.76 21.56 8.30
C ILE A 72 -6.38 20.83 7.01
N GLN A 73 -5.77 19.64 7.14
CA GLN A 73 -5.38 18.82 5.99
C GLN A 73 -6.61 18.39 5.18
N ASP A 74 -6.47 18.25 3.85
CA ASP A 74 -7.57 17.74 3.02
C ASP A 74 -8.07 16.39 3.57
N HIS A 75 -9.40 16.28 3.62
CA HIS A 75 -10.10 15.10 4.07
C HIS A 75 -9.77 13.88 3.20
N LEU A 76 -9.50 14.04 1.90
CA LEU A 76 -9.17 12.95 0.95
C LEU A 76 -10.26 11.87 0.73
N PHE A 77 -11.35 11.82 1.52
CA PHE A 77 -12.38 10.77 1.46
C PHE A 77 -13.01 10.60 0.07
N THR A 78 -13.26 11.69 -0.64
CA THR A 78 -13.84 11.63 -2.00
C THR A 78 -12.86 11.08 -3.04
N SER A 79 -11.56 11.17 -2.79
CA SER A 79 -10.51 10.73 -3.72
C SER A 79 -9.97 9.33 -3.41
N MET A 80 -9.95 8.95 -2.13
CA MET A 80 -9.28 7.77 -1.58
C MET A 80 -10.24 6.82 -0.85
N GLY A 81 -11.37 7.33 -0.37
CA GLY A 81 -12.27 6.62 0.55
C GLY A 81 -11.74 6.62 1.99
N HIS A 82 -12.41 5.82 2.84
CA HIS A 82 -12.03 5.64 4.23
C HIS A 82 -11.13 4.40 4.38
N THR A 83 -9.83 4.61 4.59
CA THR A 83 -8.82 3.53 4.64
C THR A 83 -8.62 2.94 6.03
N GLY A 84 -9.50 3.26 6.99
CA GLY A 84 -9.45 2.71 8.35
C GLY A 84 -8.23 3.22 9.12
N THR A 85 -7.44 2.31 9.69
CA THR A 85 -6.29 2.65 10.54
C THR A 85 -5.19 3.41 9.80
N ALA A 86 -5.06 3.21 8.49
CA ALA A 86 -4.08 3.92 7.68
C ALA A 86 -4.45 5.39 7.41
N TYR A 87 -5.71 5.76 7.60
CA TYR A 87 -6.24 7.05 7.17
C TYR A 87 -5.52 8.28 7.77
N PRO A 88 -5.34 8.41 9.10
CA PRO A 88 -4.57 9.52 9.67
C PRO A 88 -3.13 9.58 9.15
N LEU A 89 -2.50 8.42 8.92
CA LEU A 89 -1.13 8.36 8.41
C LEU A 89 -1.05 8.77 6.94
N MET A 90 -2.05 8.44 6.13
CA MET A 90 -2.14 8.91 4.75
C MET A 90 -2.33 10.43 4.71
N MET A 91 -3.16 10.99 5.60
CA MET A 91 -3.31 12.44 5.72
C MET A 91 -2.01 13.11 6.19
N LEU A 92 -1.26 12.50 7.10
CA LEU A 92 0.08 12.96 7.48
C LEU A 92 1.04 12.98 6.28
N VAL A 93 1.08 11.91 5.48
CA VAL A 93 1.91 11.88 4.26
C VAL A 93 1.50 13.00 3.31
N ALA A 94 0.20 13.22 3.09
CA ALA A 94 -0.29 14.31 2.26
C ALA A 94 0.08 15.71 2.81
N ALA A 95 0.14 15.89 4.13
CA ALA A 95 0.62 17.12 4.74
C ALA A 95 2.14 17.30 4.56
N LEU A 96 2.92 16.22 4.69
CA LEU A 96 4.38 16.22 4.53
C LEU A 96 4.84 16.51 3.10
N GLU A 97 4.01 16.18 2.09
CA GLU A 97 4.31 16.48 0.69
C GLU A 97 4.54 17.98 0.45
N ASP A 98 3.79 18.85 1.15
CA ASP A 98 3.85 20.31 1.00
C ASP A 98 4.59 21.01 2.16
N ALA A 99 5.02 20.27 3.19
CA ALA A 99 5.63 20.82 4.40
C ALA A 99 7.10 21.23 4.20
N LYS A 100 7.52 22.26 4.93
CA LYS A 100 8.88 22.82 4.94
C LYS A 100 9.62 22.47 6.23
N PRO A 101 10.97 22.47 6.23
CA PRO A 101 11.73 22.33 7.47
C PRO A 101 11.33 23.39 8.50
N GLY A 102 11.06 22.96 9.73
CA GLY A 102 10.54 23.78 10.83
C GLY A 102 9.02 23.80 10.95
N ASP A 103 8.28 23.31 9.95
CA ASP A 103 6.83 23.19 10.06
C ASP A 103 6.46 22.19 11.16
N LYS A 104 5.50 22.58 11.99
CA LYS A 104 4.90 21.70 13.00
C LYS A 104 3.63 21.08 12.44
N ILE A 105 3.51 19.76 12.55
CA ILE A 105 2.34 19.00 12.10
C ILE A 105 1.75 18.25 13.28
N LEU A 106 0.44 18.41 13.47
CA LEU A 106 -0.33 17.63 14.43
C LEU A 106 -1.09 16.53 13.70
N VAL A 107 -1.07 15.32 14.24
CA VAL A 107 -1.87 14.20 13.73
C VAL A 107 -2.66 13.60 14.88
N ALA A 108 -3.97 13.40 14.70
CA ALA A 108 -4.78 12.64 15.63
C ALA A 108 -5.39 11.40 14.96
N SER A 109 -5.47 10.31 15.69
CA SER A 109 -6.13 9.06 15.27
C SER A 109 -7.58 9.03 15.73
N TYR A 110 -8.36 8.06 15.23
CA TYR A 110 -9.67 7.74 15.79
C TYR A 110 -9.94 6.24 15.70
N GLY A 111 -10.47 5.68 16.78
CA GLY A 111 -10.84 4.27 16.93
C GLY A 111 -11.71 4.09 18.18
N ASN A 112 -11.23 3.31 19.16
CA ASN A 112 -11.85 3.21 20.50
C ASN A 112 -11.40 4.37 21.43
N GLY A 113 -11.27 5.57 20.87
CA GLY A 113 -10.58 6.70 21.47
C GLY A 113 -9.79 7.46 20.40
N SER A 114 -8.86 8.30 20.84
CA SER A 114 -7.99 9.08 19.96
C SER A 114 -6.62 9.26 20.60
N ASP A 115 -5.58 9.12 19.80
CA ASP A 115 -4.21 9.48 20.15
C ASP A 115 -3.76 10.65 19.30
N ALA A 116 -3.05 11.61 19.90
CA ALA A 116 -2.48 12.75 19.18
C ALA A 116 -0.95 12.72 19.22
N LEU A 117 -0.34 13.04 18.08
CA LEU A 117 1.10 13.18 17.89
C LEU A 117 1.41 14.58 17.37
N PHE A 118 2.49 15.15 17.87
CA PHE A 118 3.10 16.36 17.33
C PHE A 118 4.47 16.02 16.76
N LEU A 119 4.70 16.47 15.52
CA LEU A 119 5.93 16.27 14.77
C LEU A 119 6.46 17.63 14.29
N GLU A 120 7.78 17.81 14.35
CA GLU A 120 8.47 18.92 13.70
C GLU A 120 9.20 18.39 12.47
N VAL A 121 8.96 19.02 11.32
CA VAL A 121 9.57 18.63 10.05
C VAL A 121 11.03 19.05 10.04
N THR A 122 11.94 18.10 9.86
CA THR A 122 13.38 18.38 9.79
C THR A 122 13.83 18.61 8.35
N LYS A 123 15.07 19.09 8.16
CA LYS A 123 15.68 19.27 6.83
C LYS A 123 15.78 17.99 6.00
N GLU A 124 15.70 16.82 6.65
CA GLU A 124 15.75 15.51 5.99
C GLU A 124 14.56 15.27 5.05
N ILE A 125 13.48 16.04 5.20
CA ILE A 125 12.32 15.99 4.31
C ILE A 125 12.70 16.24 2.84
N GLU A 126 13.76 17.02 2.59
CA GLU A 126 14.24 17.30 1.23
C GLU A 126 14.76 16.04 0.53
N LYS A 127 15.20 15.02 1.27
CA LYS A 127 15.61 13.73 0.70
C LYS A 127 14.43 12.83 0.31
N ALA A 128 13.20 13.21 0.66
CA ALA A 128 11.99 12.42 0.44
C ALA A 128 11.08 12.98 -0.67
N ARG A 129 11.38 14.14 -1.24
CA ARG A 129 10.52 14.84 -2.24
C ARG A 129 10.25 14.02 -3.50
N ASP A 130 11.22 13.22 -3.93
CA ASP A 130 11.10 12.42 -5.15
C ASP A 130 10.28 11.12 -4.96
N ARG A 131 9.91 10.78 -3.71
CA ARG A 131 9.12 9.58 -3.43
C ARG A 131 7.68 9.71 -3.96
N ARG A 132 7.02 8.58 -4.15
CA ARG A 132 5.58 8.55 -4.49
C ARG A 132 4.77 8.77 -3.21
N GLY A 133 4.28 9.99 -3.01
CA GLY A 133 3.36 10.32 -1.92
C GLY A 133 1.89 10.13 -2.32
N VAL A 134 0.97 10.72 -1.56
CA VAL A 134 -0.48 10.50 -1.74
C VAL A 134 -0.94 11.05 -3.09
N LYS A 135 -0.47 12.24 -3.48
CA LYS A 135 -0.88 12.88 -4.75
C LYS A 135 -0.57 12.00 -5.97
N LYS A 136 0.69 11.58 -6.12
CA LYS A 136 1.11 10.70 -7.23
C LYS A 136 0.41 9.34 -7.21
N HIS A 137 0.17 8.76 -6.03
CA HIS A 137 -0.62 7.53 -5.92
C HIS A 137 -2.06 7.71 -6.39
N LEU A 138 -2.70 8.82 -6.05
CA LEU A 138 -4.07 9.14 -6.50
C LEU A 138 -4.13 9.43 -8.00
N GLU A 139 -3.11 10.07 -8.58
CA GLU A 139 -3.00 10.29 -10.02
C GLU A 139 -2.79 8.98 -10.80
N SER A 140 -2.10 8.01 -10.20
CA SER A 140 -1.85 6.70 -10.82
C SER A 140 -3.06 5.76 -10.86
N LYS A 141 -4.19 6.12 -10.23
CA LYS A 141 -5.38 5.26 -10.18
C LYS A 141 -6.10 5.24 -11.52
N LYS A 142 -6.81 4.14 -11.79
CA LYS A 142 -7.65 3.98 -12.98
C LYS A 142 -9.09 3.68 -12.56
N ASP A 143 -10.04 4.22 -13.28
CA ASP A 143 -11.44 3.85 -13.12
C ASP A 143 -11.65 2.39 -13.58
N LEU A 144 -12.38 1.60 -12.80
CA LEU A 144 -12.70 0.22 -13.14
C LEU A 144 -13.72 0.14 -14.31
N GLY A 145 -14.47 1.21 -14.55
CA GLY A 145 -15.43 1.34 -15.65
C GLY A 145 -16.69 0.47 -15.53
N SER A 146 -16.76 -0.40 -14.53
CA SER A 146 -17.90 -1.30 -14.28
C SER A 146 -18.05 -1.54 -12.77
N TYR A 147 -19.28 -1.42 -12.29
CA TYR A 147 -19.63 -1.70 -10.90
C TYR A 147 -19.57 -3.21 -10.60
N GLU A 148 -19.91 -4.05 -11.58
CA GLU A 148 -19.85 -5.50 -11.53
C GLU A 148 -18.41 -5.97 -11.21
N LYS A 149 -17.41 -5.42 -11.91
CA LYS A 149 -16.00 -5.69 -11.61
C LYS A 149 -15.64 -5.33 -10.16
N TYR A 150 -16.13 -4.18 -9.68
CA TYR A 150 -15.92 -3.77 -8.29
C TYR A 150 -16.53 -4.77 -7.30
N VAL A 151 -17.81 -5.14 -7.44
CA VAL A 151 -18.45 -6.08 -6.51
C VAL A 151 -17.87 -7.49 -6.58
N THR A 152 -17.40 -7.94 -7.74
CA THR A 152 -16.65 -9.19 -7.91
C THR A 152 -15.30 -9.14 -7.19
N PHE A 153 -14.50 -8.07 -7.36
CA PHE A 153 -13.21 -7.91 -6.66
C PHE A 153 -13.36 -7.79 -5.15
N ARG A 154 -14.51 -7.30 -4.69
CA ARG A 154 -14.88 -7.24 -3.27
C ARG A 154 -15.50 -8.54 -2.74
N GLU A 155 -15.58 -9.58 -3.57
CA GLU A 155 -16.13 -10.89 -3.21
C GLU A 155 -17.57 -10.76 -2.67
N ILE A 156 -18.34 -9.81 -3.23
CA ILE A 156 -19.76 -9.56 -2.92
C ILE A 156 -20.65 -10.35 -3.87
N LEU A 157 -20.27 -10.37 -5.16
CA LEU A 157 -20.94 -11.14 -6.19
C LEU A 157 -20.12 -12.40 -6.50
N ASP A 158 -20.74 -13.56 -6.33
CA ASP A 158 -20.15 -14.84 -6.73
C ASP A 158 -20.14 -14.94 -8.26
N ILE A 159 -19.03 -15.44 -8.80
CA ILE A 159 -18.83 -15.64 -10.23
C ILE A 159 -18.50 -17.09 -10.49
N ASP A 160 -18.94 -17.60 -11.64
CA ASP A 160 -18.45 -18.88 -12.14
C ASP A 160 -17.00 -18.69 -12.61
N THR A 161 -16.08 -19.39 -11.95
CA THR A 161 -14.65 -19.33 -12.25
C THR A 161 -14.19 -20.45 -13.19
N GLY A 162 -15.09 -21.38 -13.53
CA GLY A 162 -14.81 -22.62 -14.24
C GLY A 162 -13.81 -23.53 -13.51
N GLY A 163 -13.54 -24.71 -14.08
CA GLY A 163 -12.66 -25.70 -13.46
C GLY A 163 -11.22 -25.23 -13.17
N ARG A 164 -10.74 -24.16 -13.82
CA ARG A 164 -9.41 -23.58 -13.59
C ARG A 164 -9.35 -22.58 -12.42
N GLY A 165 -10.50 -22.12 -11.93
CA GLY A 165 -10.60 -21.25 -10.75
C GLY A 165 -11.13 -21.96 -9.49
N GLU A 166 -11.67 -23.18 -9.63
CA GLU A 166 -12.20 -23.97 -8.52
C GLU A 166 -11.13 -24.36 -7.48
N GLU A 167 -9.93 -24.72 -7.93
CA GLU A 167 -8.87 -25.22 -7.04
C GLU A 167 -7.83 -24.14 -6.74
N ILE A 168 -7.86 -23.62 -5.51
CA ILE A 168 -6.74 -22.85 -4.96
C ILE A 168 -5.82 -23.83 -4.22
N ALA A 169 -4.63 -24.04 -4.77
CA ALA A 169 -3.60 -24.85 -4.12
C ALA A 169 -3.30 -24.29 -2.72
N GLY A 170 -3.42 -25.14 -1.70
CA GLY A 170 -3.24 -24.74 -0.31
C GLY A 170 -1.86 -24.14 -0.07
N THR A 171 -1.82 -23.05 0.70
CA THR A 171 -0.56 -22.40 1.07
C THR A 171 0.34 -23.36 1.85
N GLN A 172 1.51 -23.67 1.31
CA GLN A 172 2.52 -24.47 2.00
C GLN A 172 3.19 -23.62 3.10
N LEU A 173 2.57 -23.54 4.29
CA LEU A 173 2.98 -22.65 5.38
C LEU A 173 4.43 -22.87 5.84
N SER A 174 4.89 -24.12 5.90
CA SER A 174 6.26 -24.44 6.31
C SER A 174 7.30 -24.00 5.27
N THR A 175 7.00 -24.16 3.98
CA THR A 175 7.82 -23.64 2.87
C THR A 175 7.84 -22.11 2.91
N LEU A 176 6.67 -21.47 3.04
CA LEU A 176 6.56 -20.02 3.14
C LEU A 176 7.39 -19.48 4.31
N TRP A 177 7.37 -20.13 5.48
CA TRP A 177 8.18 -19.71 6.62
C TRP A 177 9.68 -19.76 6.32
N ARG A 178 10.18 -20.86 5.72
CA ARG A 178 11.60 -21.03 5.37
C ARG A 178 12.04 -20.01 4.31
N ASP A 179 11.21 -19.82 3.29
CA ASP A 179 11.52 -18.97 2.13
C ASP A 179 10.91 -17.57 2.21
N ARG A 180 10.44 -17.13 3.39
CA ARG A 180 9.75 -15.85 3.58
C ARG A 180 10.53 -14.65 3.08
N LYS A 181 11.86 -14.70 3.15
CA LYS A 181 12.73 -13.62 2.61
C LYS A 181 12.63 -13.56 1.08
N THR A 182 12.64 -14.70 0.41
CA THR A 182 12.46 -14.79 -1.03
C THR A 182 11.06 -14.36 -1.44
N VAL A 183 10.03 -14.91 -0.78
CA VAL A 183 8.63 -14.72 -1.17
C VAL A 183 8.08 -13.34 -0.77
N LEU A 184 8.27 -12.91 0.48
CA LEU A 184 7.65 -11.70 1.02
C LEU A 184 8.54 -10.46 0.90
N ALA A 185 9.86 -10.61 0.96
CA ALA A 185 10.78 -9.47 0.87
C ALA A 185 11.43 -9.30 -0.52
N LEU A 186 11.14 -10.20 -1.48
CA LEU A 186 11.78 -10.26 -2.78
C LEU A 186 13.32 -10.29 -2.68
N CYS A 187 13.83 -11.09 -1.74
CA CYS A 187 15.26 -11.25 -1.54
C CYS A 187 15.78 -12.48 -2.28
N GLY A 188 16.75 -12.27 -3.17
CA GLY A 188 17.56 -13.33 -3.74
C GLY A 188 18.96 -13.33 -3.16
N SER A 189 19.92 -13.71 -4.00
CA SER A 189 21.33 -13.85 -3.64
C SER A 189 22.21 -12.94 -4.49
N LYS A 190 23.33 -12.49 -3.94
CA LYS A 190 24.41 -11.84 -4.69
C LYS A 190 25.73 -12.51 -4.36
N CYS A 191 26.46 -12.93 -5.38
CA CYS A 191 27.75 -13.58 -5.19
C CYS A 191 28.79 -12.60 -4.66
N ARG A 192 29.49 -12.95 -3.59
CA ARG A 192 30.59 -12.15 -3.02
C ARG A 192 31.78 -12.03 -3.98
N ARG A 193 32.05 -13.09 -4.75
CA ARG A 193 33.21 -13.20 -5.63
C ARG A 193 33.10 -12.39 -6.91
N CYS A 194 31.99 -12.54 -7.64
CA CYS A 194 31.79 -11.89 -8.95
C CYS A 194 30.72 -10.78 -8.93
N GLY A 195 30.03 -10.59 -7.81
CA GLY A 195 29.01 -9.57 -7.66
C GLY A 195 27.69 -9.86 -8.39
N THR A 196 27.54 -11.01 -9.07
CA THR A 196 26.33 -11.34 -9.84
C THR A 196 25.11 -11.53 -8.93
N PRO A 197 24.06 -10.69 -9.07
CA PRO A 197 22.80 -10.89 -8.36
C PRO A 197 21.91 -11.90 -9.09
N GLN A 198 21.19 -12.71 -8.32
CA GLN A 198 20.33 -13.80 -8.79
C GLN A 198 19.05 -13.86 -7.96
N TYR A 199 17.93 -14.11 -8.62
CA TYR A 199 16.66 -14.41 -7.97
C TYR A 199 16.07 -15.67 -8.61
N PRO A 200 15.53 -16.63 -7.82
CA PRO A 200 15.43 -16.67 -6.36
C PRO A 200 16.79 -16.81 -5.66
N PHE A 201 16.79 -16.95 -4.33
CA PHE A 201 18.03 -17.24 -3.60
C PHE A 201 18.63 -18.57 -4.10
N GLN A 202 19.93 -18.56 -4.42
CA GLN A 202 20.69 -19.73 -4.86
C GLN A 202 21.98 -19.81 -4.04
N GLN A 203 22.41 -21.03 -3.69
CA GLN A 203 23.71 -21.25 -3.02
C GLN A 203 24.89 -21.26 -4.01
N VAL A 204 24.60 -21.58 -5.27
CA VAL A 204 25.61 -21.67 -6.34
C VAL A 204 25.51 -20.45 -7.26
N CYS A 205 26.66 -19.95 -7.68
CA CYS A 205 26.72 -18.84 -8.63
C CYS A 205 26.28 -19.31 -10.02
N GLY A 206 25.18 -18.78 -10.53
CA GLY A 206 24.71 -19.05 -11.89
C GLY A 206 25.54 -18.34 -12.97
N ASN A 207 26.58 -17.57 -12.60
CA ASN A 207 27.54 -17.06 -13.57
C ASN A 207 28.50 -18.19 -13.99
N PRO A 208 28.50 -18.63 -15.27
CA PRO A 208 29.32 -19.76 -15.72
C PRO A 208 30.83 -19.54 -15.53
N LYS A 209 31.27 -18.29 -15.42
CA LYS A 209 32.69 -17.94 -15.23
C LYS A 209 33.14 -17.93 -13.76
N CYS A 210 32.21 -18.03 -12.80
CA CYS A 210 32.52 -17.91 -11.38
C CYS A 210 32.43 -19.25 -10.64
N GLY A 211 31.29 -19.94 -10.74
CA GLY A 211 31.06 -21.23 -10.09
C GLY A 211 31.19 -21.24 -8.56
N ALA A 212 31.19 -20.08 -7.88
CA ALA A 212 31.30 -20.02 -6.43
C ALA A 212 30.10 -20.70 -5.74
N VAL A 213 30.36 -21.40 -4.64
CA VAL A 213 29.37 -22.15 -3.85
C VAL A 213 29.41 -21.62 -2.42
N ASP A 214 28.24 -21.40 -1.81
CA ASP A 214 28.07 -20.90 -0.44
C ASP A 214 28.70 -19.51 -0.16
N GLU A 215 29.11 -18.79 -1.19
CA GLU A 215 29.66 -17.43 -1.13
C GLU A 215 28.62 -16.37 -1.55
N MET A 216 27.42 -16.46 -0.99
CA MET A 216 26.26 -15.66 -1.40
C MET A 216 25.74 -14.78 -0.25
N ASP A 217 25.55 -13.50 -0.51
CA ASP A 217 24.87 -12.58 0.39
C ASP A 217 23.40 -12.40 0.02
N SER A 218 22.55 -12.13 1.00
CA SER A 218 21.16 -11.75 0.76
C SER A 218 21.12 -10.44 -0.03
N TYR A 219 20.38 -10.43 -1.14
CA TYR A 219 20.24 -9.25 -2.00
C TYR A 219 18.78 -8.95 -2.29
N ARG A 220 18.35 -7.74 -1.94
CA ARG A 220 16.94 -7.32 -2.05
C ARG A 220 16.65 -6.72 -3.43
N PHE A 221 15.67 -7.28 -4.12
CA PHE A 221 15.20 -6.83 -5.42
C PHE A 221 13.94 -5.94 -5.35
N SER A 222 13.29 -5.84 -4.19
CA SER A 222 12.02 -5.07 -4.02
C SER A 222 12.10 -3.63 -4.49
N ASP A 223 13.25 -2.98 -4.28
CA ASP A 223 13.45 -1.55 -4.56
C ASP A 223 14.23 -1.34 -5.87
N ARG A 224 14.44 -2.41 -6.65
CA ARG A 224 15.16 -2.37 -7.91
C ARG A 224 14.18 -2.22 -9.07
N ARG A 225 14.56 -1.38 -10.03
CA ARG A 225 13.88 -1.28 -11.31
C ARG A 225 14.24 -2.48 -12.17
N GLY A 226 13.33 -2.82 -13.07
CA GLY A 226 13.55 -3.86 -14.06
C GLY A 226 13.09 -3.43 -15.44
N THR A 227 13.41 -4.25 -16.43
CA THR A 227 12.92 -4.14 -17.80
C THR A 227 12.19 -5.40 -18.19
N LEU A 228 11.06 -5.24 -18.88
CA LEU A 228 10.26 -6.36 -19.36
C LEU A 228 10.98 -7.05 -20.52
N PHE A 229 11.42 -8.29 -20.34
CA PHE A 229 12.13 -9.05 -21.36
C PHE A 229 11.19 -9.71 -22.37
N THR A 230 10.11 -10.30 -21.88
CA THR A 230 9.03 -10.89 -22.69
C THR A 230 7.78 -10.97 -21.84
N TYR A 231 6.60 -10.96 -22.46
CA TYR A 231 5.32 -11.10 -21.78
C TYR A 231 4.34 -11.91 -22.63
N THR A 232 3.30 -12.40 -21.99
CA THR A 232 2.17 -13.06 -22.66
C THR A 232 0.87 -12.76 -21.90
N GLY A 233 -0.24 -12.81 -22.62
CA GLY A 233 -1.59 -12.78 -22.05
C GLY A 233 -2.24 -14.15 -22.20
N ASP A 234 -2.65 -14.74 -21.10
CA ASP A 234 -3.35 -16.04 -21.05
C ASP A 234 -4.84 -15.82 -20.76
N ILE A 235 -5.68 -16.17 -21.73
CA ILE A 235 -7.15 -16.07 -21.59
C ILE A 235 -7.77 -17.33 -20.97
N LEU A 236 -7.01 -18.43 -20.90
CA LEU A 236 -7.47 -19.70 -20.32
C LEU A 236 -7.17 -19.78 -18.83
N ALA A 237 -6.10 -19.15 -18.36
CA ALA A 237 -5.82 -19.05 -16.93
C ALA A 237 -6.90 -18.21 -16.21
N PHE A 238 -7.40 -18.71 -15.08
CA PHE A 238 -8.33 -17.95 -14.27
C PHE A 238 -7.64 -16.71 -13.71
N SER A 239 -8.23 -15.54 -13.98
CA SER A 239 -7.87 -14.27 -13.38
C SER A 239 -9.16 -13.50 -13.12
N PRO A 240 -9.33 -12.86 -11.95
CA PRO A 240 -10.46 -11.97 -11.72
C PRO A 240 -10.54 -10.84 -12.76
N SER A 241 -9.40 -10.46 -13.36
CA SER A 241 -9.32 -9.52 -14.47
C SER A 241 -8.64 -10.19 -15.66
N PRO A 242 -9.38 -10.86 -16.55
CA PRO A 242 -8.82 -11.48 -17.74
C PRO A 242 -8.31 -10.42 -18.73
N PRO A 243 -7.25 -10.71 -19.52
CA PRO A 243 -6.42 -11.92 -19.48
C PRO A 243 -5.45 -11.93 -18.28
N ALA A 244 -4.99 -13.12 -17.87
CA ALA A 244 -3.88 -13.22 -16.94
C ALA A 244 -2.58 -12.83 -17.66
N ILE A 245 -1.93 -11.77 -17.19
CA ILE A 245 -0.71 -11.25 -17.83
C ILE A 245 0.50 -11.61 -16.97
N TYR A 246 1.51 -12.24 -17.56
CA TYR A 246 2.77 -12.55 -16.91
C TYR A 246 3.94 -12.42 -17.88
N GLY A 247 5.13 -12.17 -17.33
CA GLY A 247 6.31 -11.91 -18.14
C GLY A 247 7.61 -12.08 -17.38
N MET A 248 8.71 -12.14 -18.13
CA MET A 248 10.06 -12.21 -17.59
C MET A 248 10.58 -10.79 -17.36
N VAL A 249 11.04 -10.49 -16.15
CA VAL A 249 11.63 -9.21 -15.80
C VAL A 249 13.14 -9.37 -15.59
N ASN A 250 13.91 -8.51 -16.25
CA ASN A 250 15.35 -8.36 -16.00
C ASN A 250 15.56 -7.23 -15.00
N PHE A 251 16.23 -7.50 -13.89
CA PHE A 251 16.55 -6.43 -12.92
C PHE A 251 17.80 -5.67 -13.31
N GLU A 252 17.83 -4.39 -12.95
CA GLU A 252 19.05 -3.58 -13.03
C GLU A 252 20.18 -4.22 -12.18
N GLY A 253 21.34 -4.43 -12.81
CA GLY A 253 22.48 -5.10 -12.19
C GLY A 253 22.49 -6.63 -12.30
N GLY A 254 21.42 -7.25 -12.80
CA GLY A 254 21.33 -8.69 -13.06
C GLY A 254 20.24 -9.40 -12.25
N GLY A 255 19.92 -10.63 -12.62
CA GLY A 255 18.78 -11.38 -12.11
C GLY A 255 17.59 -11.29 -13.06
N ARG A 256 16.93 -12.43 -13.27
CA ARG A 256 15.78 -12.57 -14.17
C ARG A 256 14.78 -13.53 -13.55
N TRP A 257 13.51 -13.14 -13.53
CA TRP A 257 12.44 -14.01 -13.05
C TRP A 257 11.11 -13.70 -13.70
N MET A 258 10.20 -14.68 -13.64
CA MET A 258 8.83 -14.53 -14.12
C MET A 258 7.95 -13.89 -13.04
N PHE A 259 7.23 -12.84 -13.40
CA PHE A 259 6.26 -12.20 -12.53
C PHE A 259 4.92 -12.01 -13.25
N ASP A 260 3.84 -12.07 -12.48
CA ASP A 260 2.55 -11.56 -12.93
C ASP A 260 2.66 -10.05 -13.12
N LEU A 261 2.06 -9.53 -14.19
CA LEU A 261 1.98 -8.11 -14.49
C LEU A 261 0.66 -7.55 -13.93
N ASN A 262 0.70 -6.34 -13.35
CA ASN A 262 -0.48 -5.67 -12.82
C ASN A 262 -0.51 -4.18 -13.17
N ASP A 263 -1.71 -3.59 -13.04
CA ASP A 263 -2.00 -2.18 -13.34
C ASP A 263 -1.68 -1.81 -14.81
N CYS A 264 -1.89 -2.75 -15.74
CA CYS A 264 -1.64 -2.58 -17.17
C CYS A 264 -2.66 -3.35 -18.03
N GLU A 265 -2.91 -2.85 -19.25
CA GLU A 265 -3.62 -3.59 -20.29
C GLU A 265 -2.60 -4.30 -21.19
N LEU A 266 -2.98 -5.44 -21.78
CA LEU A 266 -2.07 -6.22 -22.63
C LEU A 266 -1.52 -5.40 -23.81
N ASP A 267 -2.37 -4.59 -24.43
CA ASP A 267 -2.03 -3.78 -25.62
C ASP A 267 -1.08 -2.62 -25.29
N ALA A 268 -1.00 -2.22 -24.03
CA ALA A 268 -0.11 -1.15 -23.58
C ALA A 268 1.31 -1.66 -23.25
N LEU A 269 1.52 -2.98 -23.21
CA LEU A 269 2.81 -3.58 -22.88
C LEU A 269 3.72 -3.65 -24.10
N GLN A 270 5.02 -3.47 -23.86
CA GLN A 270 6.05 -3.56 -24.89
C GLN A 270 7.31 -4.22 -24.32
N VAL A 271 7.99 -5.02 -25.13
CA VAL A 271 9.30 -5.57 -24.77
C VAL A 271 10.30 -4.42 -24.58
N GLY A 272 11.06 -4.48 -23.49
CA GLY A 272 12.04 -3.46 -23.10
C GLY A 272 11.46 -2.35 -22.21
N MET A 273 10.14 -2.31 -21.98
CA MET A 273 9.54 -1.26 -21.15
C MET A 273 10.04 -1.34 -19.68
N PRO A 274 10.21 -0.20 -19.01
CA PRO A 274 10.60 -0.17 -17.61
C PRO A 274 9.44 -0.61 -16.71
N VAL A 275 9.76 -1.43 -15.71
CA VAL A 275 8.82 -1.92 -14.71
C VAL A 275 9.38 -1.73 -13.29
N GLU A 276 8.47 -1.57 -12.33
CA GLU A 276 8.75 -1.56 -10.90
C GLU A 276 8.06 -2.75 -10.21
N MET A 277 8.56 -3.15 -9.05
CA MET A 277 7.97 -4.23 -8.26
C MET A 277 6.89 -3.68 -7.34
N SER A 278 5.75 -4.37 -7.28
CA SER A 278 4.61 -4.01 -6.43
C SER A 278 4.16 -5.22 -5.62
N PHE A 279 4.14 -5.09 -4.30
CA PHE A 279 3.63 -6.14 -3.41
C PHE A 279 2.10 -6.14 -3.41
N ARG A 280 1.48 -7.27 -3.76
CA ARG A 280 0.03 -7.40 -3.96
C ARG A 280 -0.51 -8.69 -3.37
N ARG A 281 -1.81 -8.71 -3.08
CA ARG A 281 -2.55 -9.94 -2.80
C ARG A 281 -2.57 -10.77 -4.10
N LYS A 282 -1.95 -11.96 -4.08
CA LYS A 282 -1.92 -12.89 -5.20
C LYS A 282 -3.19 -13.73 -5.27
N TYR A 283 -3.65 -14.23 -4.11
CA TYR A 283 -4.88 -15.00 -3.98
C TYR A 283 -5.49 -14.85 -2.59
N HIS A 284 -6.75 -15.24 -2.46
CA HIS A 284 -7.47 -15.38 -1.20
C HIS A 284 -8.09 -16.78 -1.15
N ASP A 285 -7.57 -17.65 -0.29
CA ASP A 285 -8.15 -18.95 -0.01
C ASP A 285 -9.25 -18.76 1.04
N MET A 286 -10.48 -18.58 0.57
CA MET A 286 -11.67 -18.37 1.41
C MET A 286 -11.93 -19.56 2.35
N ALA A 287 -11.72 -20.79 1.87
CA ALA A 287 -12.02 -22.00 2.64
C ALA A 287 -11.10 -22.14 3.86
N ARG A 288 -9.86 -21.64 3.77
CA ARG A 288 -8.88 -21.67 4.87
C ARG A 288 -8.65 -20.30 5.53
N GLY A 289 -9.28 -19.25 5.04
CA GLY A 289 -9.09 -17.87 5.51
C GLY A 289 -7.67 -17.32 5.28
N ILE A 290 -6.96 -17.79 4.25
CA ILE A 290 -5.56 -17.42 3.99
C ILE A 290 -5.46 -16.37 2.87
N HIS A 291 -4.80 -15.25 3.16
CA HIS A 291 -4.43 -14.26 2.15
C HIS A 291 -2.98 -14.46 1.70
N GLY A 292 -2.79 -14.90 0.46
CA GLY A 292 -1.48 -15.04 -0.14
C GLY A 292 -1.01 -13.73 -0.76
N TYR A 293 0.16 -13.23 -0.36
CA TYR A 293 0.77 -12.04 -0.96
C TYR A 293 2.04 -12.41 -1.73
N TYR A 294 2.27 -11.72 -2.84
CA TYR A 294 3.46 -11.89 -3.67
C TYR A 294 3.79 -10.59 -4.42
N TRP A 295 5.00 -10.52 -4.94
CA TRP A 295 5.45 -9.41 -5.77
C TRP A 295 4.98 -9.58 -7.21
N LYS A 296 4.44 -8.51 -7.78
CA LYS A 296 4.05 -8.39 -9.19
C LYS A 296 4.86 -7.29 -9.85
N ALA A 297 5.01 -7.37 -11.17
CA ALA A 297 5.63 -6.33 -11.96
C ALA A 297 4.57 -5.35 -12.44
N THR A 298 4.81 -4.05 -12.34
CA THR A 298 3.92 -3.03 -12.88
C THR A 298 4.73 -2.07 -13.75
N PRO A 299 4.19 -1.58 -14.88
CA PRO A 299 4.79 -0.47 -15.59
C PRO A 299 5.09 0.69 -14.62
N VAL A 300 6.19 1.41 -14.84
CA VAL A 300 6.51 2.55 -13.98
C VAL A 300 5.37 3.57 -14.04
N ARG A 301 4.72 3.76 -12.89
CA ARG A 301 3.65 4.75 -12.73
C ARG A 301 4.24 6.13 -12.49
N ALA A 302 3.54 7.17 -12.96
CA ALA A 302 3.84 8.56 -12.66
C ALA A 302 3.91 8.82 -11.13
#